data_AF-A0A9D6WUK4-F1
#
_entry.id   AF-A0A9D6WUK4-F1
#
_cell.length_a   1.000
_cell.length_b   1.000
_cell.length_c   1.000
_cell.angle_alpha   90.00
_cell.angle_beta   90.00
_cell.angle_gamma   90.00
#
_symmetry.space_group_name_H-M   'P 1'
#
loop_
_entity.id
_entity.type
_entity.pdbx_description
1 polymer ?
#
loop_
_entity_poly.entity_id
_entity_poly.type
_entity_poly.pdbx_seq_one_letter_code
_entity_poly.pdbx_strand_id
1 'polypeptide(L)' 'MTLNPQPTYPSLGCYVLKLHRDALPQQRQLRGRLEHIATGEGFEFADAEALVAGLARHAAAQRNTPAEAARPPLDPAL' A
#
# COMPACT_ATOMS: atom_id res chain seq x y z
N MET A 1 4.66 17.84 1.95
CA MET A 1 3.35 17.38 1.43
C MET A 1 2.51 16.98 2.62
N THR A 2 1.34 17.59 2.79
CA THR A 2 0.40 17.26 3.88
C THR A 2 -0.57 16.22 3.33
N LEU A 3 -0.49 14.99 3.86
CA LEU A 3 -1.42 13.93 3.48
C LEU A 3 -2.82 14.29 3.98
N ASN A 4 -3.83 14.03 3.16
CA ASN A 4 -5.23 14.26 3.52
C ASN A 4 -5.58 13.34 4.70
N PRO A 5 -5.96 13.87 5.88
CA PRO A 5 -6.21 13.06 7.07
C PRO A 5 -7.44 12.16 6.95
N GLN A 6 -8.30 12.41 5.96
CA GLN A 6 -9.53 11.67 5.74
C GLN A 6 -9.50 11.05 4.35
N PRO A 7 -8.84 9.89 4.21
CA PRO A 7 -8.64 9.28 2.91
C PRO A 7 -9.99 8.72 2.42
N THR A 8 -10.41 9.13 1.22
CA THR A 8 -11.67 8.68 0.62
C THR A 8 -11.56 7.20 0.31
N TYR A 9 -12.58 6.43 0.70
CA TYR A 9 -12.61 4.97 0.59
C TYR A 9 -12.69 4.50 -0.88
N PRO A 10 -12.05 3.36 -1.24
CA PRO A 10 -11.20 2.53 -0.41
C PRO A 10 -9.73 2.93 -0.58
N SER A 11 -9.19 3.60 0.43
CA SER A 11 -7.78 3.96 0.54
C SER A 11 -6.89 2.77 0.93
N LEU A 12 -7.50 1.59 1.14
CA LEU A 12 -6.89 0.31 1.53
C LEU A 12 -5.89 -0.25 0.49
N GLY A 13 -5.68 0.44 -0.62
CA GLY A 13 -4.70 0.09 -1.65
C GLY A 13 -3.86 1.27 -2.13
N CYS A 14 -3.87 2.40 -1.41
CA CYS A 14 -3.16 3.59 -1.83
C CYS A 14 -1.78 3.67 -1.18
N TYR A 15 -0.75 3.83 -2.01
CA TYR A 15 0.65 3.90 -1.59
C TYR A 15 1.34 5.10 -2.22
N VAL A 16 2.35 5.62 -1.53
CA VAL A 16 3.34 6.55 -2.08
C VAL A 16 4.57 5.74 -2.45
N LEU A 17 4.96 5.81 -3.73
CA LEU A 17 6.22 5.26 -4.22
C LEU A 17 7.27 6.37 -4.27
N LYS A 18 8.32 6.24 -3.46
CA LYS A 18 9.49 7.13 -3.47
C LYS A 18 10.63 6.44 -4.17
N LEU A 19 11.07 6.98 -5.30
CA LEU A 19 12.26 6.49 -5.99
C LEU A 19 13.50 7.21 -5.49
N HIS A 20 14.60 6.46 -5.33
CA HIS A 20 15.91 7.06 -5.08
C HIS A 20 16.36 7.86 -6.32
N ARG A 21 17.20 8.88 -6.10
CA ARG A 21 17.67 9.76 -7.18
C ARG A 21 18.38 9.04 -8.32
N ASP A 22 19.01 7.90 -8.02
CA ASP A 22 19.71 7.06 -9.00
C ASP A 22 18.98 5.74 -9.30
N ALA A 23 17.66 5.71 -9.08
CA ALA A 23 16.81 4.75 -9.77
C ALA A 23 16.88 5.00 -11.29
N LEU A 24 17.05 3.93 -12.06
CA LEU A 24 17.09 3.95 -13.52
C LEU A 24 15.95 3.06 -14.04
N PRO A 25 14.72 3.59 -14.15
CA PRO A 25 13.55 2.82 -14.57
C PRO A 25 13.73 2.16 -15.94
N GLN A 26 14.41 2.85 -16.87
CA GLN A 26 14.70 2.34 -18.21
C GLN A 26 15.60 1.09 -18.18
N GLN A 27 16.39 0.92 -17.11
CA GLN A 27 17.28 -0.21 -16.91
C GLN A 27 16.73 -1.22 -15.87
N ARG A 28 15.45 -1.11 -15.49
CA ARG A 28 14.79 -1.92 -14.45
C ARG A 28 15.43 -1.81 -13.06
N GLN A 29 16.23 -0.77 -12.81
CA GLN A 29 16.83 -0.52 -11.52
C GLN A 29 15.91 0.41 -10.71
N LEU A 30 14.92 -0.18 -10.06
CA LEU A 30 14.00 0.51 -9.19
C LEU A 30 14.46 0.33 -7.76
N ARG A 31 14.99 1.38 -7.13
CA ARG A 31 15.28 1.38 -5.70
C ARG A 31 14.59 2.54 -5.01
N GLY A 32 14.18 2.34 -3.77
CA GLY A 32 13.45 3.36 -3.03
C GLY A 32 12.64 2.79 -1.87
N ARG A 33 11.54 3.48 -1.56
CA ARG A 33 10.66 3.16 -0.45
C ARG A 33 9.20 3.21 -0.88
N LEU A 34 8.41 2.26 -0.40
CA LEU A 34 6.96 2.27 -0.51
C LEU A 34 6.35 2.59 0.86
N GLU A 35 5.36 3.47 0.91
CA GLU A 35 4.65 3.85 2.14
C GLU A 35 3.14 3.77 1.92
N HIS A 36 2.42 3.09 2.80
CA HIS A 36 0.97 3.00 2.77
C HIS A 36 0.36 4.28 3.31
N ILE A 37 -0.60 4.86 2.59
CA ILE A 37 -1.12 6.19 2.90
C ILE A 37 -1.95 6.20 4.19
N ALA A 38 -2.72 5.14 4.45
CA ALA A 38 -3.62 5.13 5.61
C ALA A 38 -2.91 4.77 6.93
N THR A 39 -1.88 3.91 6.88
CA THR A 39 -1.18 3.43 8.10
C THR A 39 0.18 4.08 8.32
N GLY A 40 0.78 4.70 7.28
CA GLY A 40 2.14 5.22 7.32
C GLY A 40 3.24 4.14 7.32
N GLU A 41 2.86 2.87 7.39
CA GLU A 41 3.80 1.75 7.32
C GLU A 41 4.46 1.69 5.94
N GLY A 42 5.73 1.29 5.90
CA GLY A 42 6.47 1.22 4.65
C GLY A 42 7.68 0.33 4.71
N PHE A 43 8.24 0.03 3.55
CA PHE A 43 9.44 -0.80 3.38
C PHE A 43 10.33 -0.27 2.26
N GLU A 44 11.62 -0.54 2.37
CA GLU A 44 12.61 -0.24 1.33
C GLU A 44 12.71 -1.40 0.34
N PHE A 45 13.03 -1.09 -0.91
CA PHE A 45 13.26 -2.05 -1.98
C PHE A 45 14.46 -1.63 -2.83
N ALA A 46 15.22 -2.61 -3.32
CA ALA A 46 16.41 -2.40 -4.14
C ALA A 46 16.17 -2.64 -5.64
N ASP A 47 15.11 -3.36 -5.96
CA ASP A 47 14.73 -3.75 -7.31
C ASP A 47 13.20 -3.95 -7.42
N ALA A 48 12.73 -4.23 -8.63
CA ALA A 48 11.31 -4.43 -8.92
C ALA A 48 10.72 -5.69 -8.27
N GLU A 49 11.48 -6.78 -8.13
CA GLU A 49 10.99 -8.00 -7.49
C GLU A 49 10.78 -7.77 -5.99
N ALA A 50 11.75 -7.14 -5.33
CA ALA A 50 11.65 -6.77 -3.92
C ALA A 50 10.44 -5.85 -3.66
N LEU A 51 10.17 -4.91 -4.57
CA LEU A 51 8.99 -4.04 -4.50
C LEU A 51 7.69 -4.85 -4.56
N VAL A 52 7.55 -5.72 -5.55
CA VAL A 52 6.32 -6.52 -5.76
C VAL A 52 6.12 -7.51 -4.59
N ALA A 53 7.18 -8.20 -4.15
CA ALA A 53 7.11 -9.12 -3.03
C ALA A 53 6.72 -8.42 -1.72
N GLY A 54 7.29 -7.24 -1.46
CA GLY A 54 6.94 -6.42 -0.30
C GLY A 54 5.50 -5.94 -0.35
N LEU A 55 5.02 -5.50 -1.52
CA LEU A 55 3.64 -5.06 -1.72
C LEU A 55 2.65 -6.21 -1.50
N ALA A 56 2.93 -7.40 -2.03
CA ALA A 56 2.09 -8.58 -1.85
C ALA A 56 1.98 -8.98 -0.38
N ARG A 57 3.12 -9.01 0.34
CA ARG A 57 3.15 -9.27 1.78
C ARG A 57 2.34 -8.23 2.56
N HIS A 58 2.51 -6.95 2.25
CA HIS A 58 1.80 -5.88 2.92
C HIS A 58 0.28 -5.96 2.68
N ALA A 59 -0.13 -6.16 1.42
CA ALA A 59 -1.54 -6.32 1.06
C ALA A 59 -2.19 -7.55 1.73
N ALA A 60 -1.46 -8.67 1.87
CA ALA A 60 -1.93 -9.84 2.59
C ALA A 60 -2.14 -9.56 4.09
N ALA A 61 -1.25 -8.77 4.71
CA ALA A 61 -1.40 -8.37 6.11
C ALA A 61 -2.64 -7.47 6.32
N GLN A 62 -2.90 -6.53 5.40
CA GLN A 62 -4.06 -5.62 5.47
C GLN A 62 -5.41 -6.36 5.34
N ARG A 63 -5.48 -7.46 4.55
CA ARG A 63 -6.69 -8.30 4.48
C ARG A 63 -7.02 -8.99 5.80
N ASN A 64 -6.02 -9.24 6.64
CA ASN A 64 -6.18 -9.96 7.89
C ASN A 64 -6.49 -9.03 9.09
N THR A 65 -6.55 -7.71 8.85
CA THR A 65 -6.97 -6.73 9.87
C THR A 65 -8.50 -6.80 10.06
N PRO A 66 -9.02 -6.83 11.30
CA PRO A 66 -10.44 -7.13 11.60
C PRO A 66 -11.47 -6.10 11.11
N ALA A 67 -11.10 -5.14 10.27
CA ALA A 67 -12.04 -4.19 9.65
C ALA A 67 -13.09 -4.90 8.74
N GLU A 68 -12.79 -6.10 8.22
CA GLU A 68 -13.77 -6.91 7.48
C GLU A 68 -14.83 -7.55 8.42
N ALA A 69 -14.51 -7.79 9.70
CA ALA A 69 -15.43 -8.37 10.67
C ALA A 69 -16.49 -7.39 11.20
N ALA A 70 -16.31 -6.08 10.96
CA ALA A 70 -17.23 -5.03 11.40
C ALA A 70 -18.24 -4.61 10.32
N ARG A 71 -18.25 -5.24 9.14
CA ARG A 71 -19.35 -5.04 8.19
C ARG A 71 -20.60 -5.71 8.77
N PRO A 72 -21.67 -4.95 9.10
CA PRO A 72 -22.94 -5.59 9.40
C PRO A 72 -23.37 -6.40 8.17
N PRO A 73 -24.01 -7.57 8.37
CA PRO A 73 -24.55 -8.33 7.25
C PRO A 73 -25.47 -7.42 6.44
N LEU A 74 -25.34 -7.45 5.11
CA LEU A 74 -26.34 -6.85 4.24
C LEU A 74 -27.66 -7.58 4.52
N ASP A 75 -28.60 -6.91 5.16
CA ASP A 75 -29.95 -7.43 5.39
C ASP A 75 -30.54 -7.88 4.04
N PRO A 76 -30.86 -9.17 3.85
CA PRO A 76 -31.55 -9.63 2.67
C PRO A 76 -33.06 -9.43 2.87
N ALA A 77 -33.53 -8.20 3.03
CA ALA A 77 -34.96 -7.88 3.01
C ALA A 77 -35.24 -6.37 2.91
N LEU A 78 -35.45 -5.88 1.68
CA LEU A 78 -36.57 -5.02 1.30
C LEU A 78 -36.70 -4.96 -0.22
#